data_AF-A0A428WVA4-F1
#
_entry.id   AF-A0A428WVA4-F1
#
_cell.length_a   1.000
_cell.length_b   1.000
_cell.length_c   1.000
_cell.angle_alpha   90.00
_cell.angle_beta   90.00
_cell.angle_gamma   90.00
#
_symmetry.space_group_name_H-M   'P 1'
#
loop_
_entity.id
_entity.type
_entity.pdbx_description
1 polymer ?
#
loop_
_entity_poly.entity_id
_entity_poly.type
_entity_poly.pdbx_seq_one_letter_code
_entity_poly.pdbx_strand_id
1 'polypeptide(L)'
;MEHTPAGSRLHAVGDEGIPVRRIAERIGDHLHLPVTSVPVEQSAEHFGWLGPIFAMDTPASSAITRKLMDWHPARPGLLADLDAGHYFAR
;
A
#
# COMPACT_ATOMS: atom_id res chain seq x y z
N MET A 1 -9.92 -1.58 -23.04
CA MET A 1 -10.00 -0.36 -22.20
C MET A 1 -11.04 0.65 -22.71
N GLU A 2 -11.96 0.26 -23.61
CA GLU A 2 -12.82 1.23 -24.33
C GLU A 2 -14.28 1.28 -23.85
N HIS A 3 -14.61 0.63 -22.72
CA HIS A 3 -15.99 0.53 -22.21
C HIS A 3 -16.24 1.28 -20.90
N THR A 4 -15.26 2.03 -20.40
CA THR A 4 -15.44 2.82 -19.17
C THR A 4 -16.24 4.09 -19.48
N PRO A 5 -17.37 4.35 -18.80
CA PRO A 5 -18.10 5.60 -18.99
C PRO A 5 -17.18 6.81 -18.73
N ALA A 6 -17.30 7.83 -19.57
CA ALA A 6 -16.56 9.09 -19.38
C ALA A 6 -16.85 9.66 -17.98
N GLY A 7 -15.81 10.14 -17.31
CA GLY A 7 -15.92 10.66 -15.93
C GLY A 7 -15.89 9.59 -14.83
N SER A 8 -15.67 8.31 -15.16
CA SER A 8 -15.54 7.26 -14.15
C SER A 8 -14.32 7.49 -13.25
N ARG A 9 -14.51 7.24 -11.95
CA ARG A 9 -13.44 7.23 -10.93
C ARG A 9 -13.17 5.78 -10.54
N LEU A 10 -11.92 5.34 -10.71
CA LEU A 10 -11.51 3.96 -10.47
C LEU A 10 -10.46 3.91 -9.36
N HIS A 11 -10.53 2.91 -8.50
CA HIS A 11 -9.46 2.57 -7.57
C HIS A 11 -8.65 1.41 -8.14
N ALA A 12 -7.44 1.69 -8.59
CA ALA A 12 -6.51 0.71 -9.14
C ALA A 12 -5.62 0.10 -8.05
N VAL A 13 -6.25 -0.47 -7.01
CA VAL A 13 -5.54 -1.10 -5.89
C VAL A 13 -5.56 -2.62 -6.05
N GLY A 14 -4.39 -3.25 -6.00
CA GLY A 14 -4.26 -4.71 -6.13
C GLY A 14 -4.55 -5.43 -4.83
N ASP A 15 -3.89 -4.96 -3.76
CA ASP A 15 -4.11 -5.36 -2.39
C ASP A 15 -4.98 -4.34 -1.64
N GLU A 16 -5.84 -4.82 -0.75
CA GLU A 16 -6.74 -3.97 0.04
C GLU A 16 -6.42 -4.13 1.53
N GLY A 17 -6.31 -3.01 2.24
CA GLY A 17 -6.22 -3.00 3.71
C GLY A 17 -4.92 -3.57 4.32
N ILE A 18 -3.79 -3.53 3.62
CA ILE A 18 -2.50 -3.92 4.22
C ILE A 18 -2.10 -2.88 5.28
N PRO A 19 -1.92 -3.27 6.56
CA PRO A 19 -1.47 -2.32 7.57
C PRO A 19 -0.04 -1.86 7.29
N VAL A 20 0.21 -0.55 7.39
CA VAL A 20 1.56 0.04 7.22
C VAL A 20 2.61 -0.65 8.10
N ARG A 21 2.23 -1.04 9.33
CA ARG A 21 3.08 -1.83 10.24
C ARG A 21 3.63 -3.10 9.58
N ARG A 22 2.82 -3.83 8.80
CA ARG A 22 3.25 -5.09 8.16
C ARG A 22 4.28 -4.83 7.07
N ILE A 23 4.12 -3.74 6.33
CA ILE A 23 5.08 -3.30 5.31
C ILE A 23 6.40 -2.94 5.98
N ALA A 24 6.36 -2.15 7.06
CA ALA A 24 7.54 -1.78 7.84
C ALA A 24 8.26 -2.99 8.44
N GLU A 25 7.52 -3.94 9.04
CA GLU A 25 8.04 -5.21 9.54
C GLU A 25 8.81 -5.98 8.45
N ARG A 26 8.23 -6.14 7.26
CA ARG A 26 8.91 -6.85 6.15
C ARG A 26 10.19 -6.16 5.70
N ILE A 27 10.16 -4.84 5.56
CA ILE A 27 11.35 -4.08 5.20
C ILE A 27 12.43 -4.21 6.28
N GLY A 28 12.04 -4.10 7.55
CA GLY A 28 12.94 -4.25 8.70
C GLY A 28 13.57 -5.64 8.78
N ASP A 29 12.78 -6.69 8.58
CA ASP A 29 13.24 -8.09 8.57
C ASP A 29 14.31 -8.31 7.49
N HIS A 30 14.08 -7.85 6.25
CA HIS A 30 15.04 -8.01 5.16
C HIS A 30 16.33 -7.18 5.36
N LEU A 31 16.22 -6.00 5.96
CA LEU A 31 17.35 -5.10 6.19
C LEU A 31 18.04 -5.32 7.54
N HIS A 32 17.53 -6.22 8.39
CA HIS A 32 17.97 -6.43 9.77
C HIS A 32 17.93 -5.13 10.61
N LEU A 33 16.86 -4.35 10.45
CA LEU A 33 16.64 -3.10 11.16
C LEU A 33 15.46 -3.20 12.14
N PRO A 34 15.57 -2.59 13.33
CA PRO A 34 14.46 -2.56 14.28
C PRO A 34 13.30 -1.72 13.72
N VAL A 35 12.07 -2.18 13.94
CA VAL A 35 10.84 -1.47 13.61
C VAL A 35 10.20 -0.97 14.90
N THR A 36 9.83 0.30 14.93
CA THR A 36 9.18 0.94 16.09
C THR A 36 7.85 1.58 15.70
N SER A 37 6.95 1.68 16.67
CA SER A 37 5.68 2.40 16.52
C SER A 37 5.90 3.88 16.77
N VAL A 38 5.25 4.73 15.98
CA VAL A 38 5.20 6.18 16.17
C VAL A 38 3.78 6.57 16.58
N PRO A 39 3.57 7.23 17.73
CA PRO A 39 2.26 7.76 18.11
C PRO A 39 1.71 8.72 17.05
N VAL A 40 0.40 8.69 16.81
CA VAL A 40 -0.21 9.50 15.75
C VAL A 40 -0.02 11.00 15.99
N GLU A 41 0.04 11.41 17.26
CA GLU A 41 0.27 12.79 17.69
C GLU A 41 1.68 13.29 17.31
N GLN A 42 2.63 12.37 17.12
CA GLN A 42 4.02 12.65 16.75
C GLN A 42 4.27 12.44 15.24
N SER A 43 3.26 12.04 14.47
CA SER A 43 3.41 11.72 13.04
C SER A 43 3.96 12.89 12.22
N ALA A 44 3.49 14.13 12.47
CA ALA A 44 3.96 15.32 11.78
C ALA A 44 5.42 15.69 12.11
N GLU A 45 5.84 15.48 13.35
CA GLU A 45 7.23 15.69 13.76
C GLU A 45 8.15 14.63 13.13
N HIS A 46 7.71 13.36 13.11
CA HIS A 46 8.51 12.25 12.62
C HIS A 46 8.59 12.17 11.09
N PHE A 47 7.45 12.34 10.39
CA PHE A 47 7.35 12.19 8.94
C PHE A 47 7.25 13.54 8.19
N GLY A 48 7.31 14.67 8.89
CA GLY A 48 7.19 16.00 8.30
C GLY A 48 5.84 16.19 7.60
N TRP A 49 5.87 16.71 6.37
CA TRP A 49 4.66 16.96 5.57
C TRP A 49 3.85 15.69 5.24
N LEU A 50 4.49 14.51 5.30
CA LEU A 50 3.82 13.21 5.13
C LEU A 50 3.08 12.75 6.38
N GLY A 51 3.38 13.31 7.55
CA GLY A 51 2.78 12.90 8.83
C GLY A 51 1.26 12.87 8.82
N PRO A 52 0.58 13.95 8.39
CA PRO A 52 -0.88 13.95 8.25
C PRO A 52 -1.41 12.85 7.32
N ILE A 53 -0.66 12.47 6.28
CA ILE A 53 -1.06 11.39 5.35
C ILE A 53 -0.92 10.02 6.03
N PHE A 54 0.20 9.78 6.71
CA PHE A 54 0.45 8.54 7.45
C PHE A 54 -0.47 8.36 8.67
N ALA A 55 -0.99 9.46 9.23
CA ALA A 55 -1.94 9.43 10.32
C ALA A 55 -3.36 9.04 9.90
N MET A 56 -3.69 9.14 8.60
CA MET A 56 -5.04 8.83 8.11
C MET A 56 -5.20 7.33 7.81
N ASP A 57 -6.32 6.77 8.25
CA ASP A 57 -6.78 5.46 7.79
C ASP A 57 -7.58 5.62 6.50
N THR A 58 -6.98 5.28 5.35
CA THR A 58 -7.57 5.48 4.02
C THR A 58 -7.67 4.19 3.21
N PRO A 59 -8.45 3.19 3.67
CA PRO A 59 -8.63 1.96 2.92
C PRO A 59 -9.32 2.24 1.58
N ALA A 60 -8.78 1.65 0.51
CA ALA A 60 -9.38 1.67 -0.81
C ALA A 60 -9.75 0.25 -1.23
N SER A 61 -10.83 0.15 -2.02
CA SER A 61 -11.26 -1.10 -2.63
C SER A 61 -11.34 -0.99 -4.14
N SER A 62 -10.95 -2.06 -4.82
CA SER A 62 -10.96 -2.25 -6.28
C SER A 62 -12.23 -2.92 -6.80
N ALA A 63 -13.18 -3.30 -5.94
CA ALA A 63 -14.35 -4.10 -6.32
C ALA A 63 -15.13 -3.53 -7.53
N ILE A 64 -15.36 -2.21 -7.55
CA ILE A 64 -16.04 -1.53 -8.67
C ILE A 64 -15.18 -1.57 -9.93
N THR A 65 -13.88 -1.27 -9.79
CA THR A 65 -12.93 -1.30 -10.90
C THR A 65 -12.90 -2.69 -11.55
N ARG A 66 -12.78 -3.76 -10.75
CA ARG A 66 -12.77 -5.14 -11.24
C ARG A 66 -14.06 -5.49 -11.98
N LYS A 67 -15.22 -5.15 -11.39
CA LYS A 67 -16.53 -5.42 -12.01
C LYS A 67 -16.73 -4.66 -13.33
N LEU A 68 -16.33 -3.39 -13.39
CA LEU A 68 -16.55 -2.54 -14.56
C LEU A 68 -15.57 -2.86 -15.69
N MET A 69 -14.34 -3.20 -15.33
CA MET A 69 -13.23 -3.34 -16.28
C MET A 69 -12.88 -4.78 -16.62
N ASP A 70 -13.57 -5.76 -16.00
CA ASP A 70 -13.16 -7.17 -15.98
C ASP A 70 -11.67 -7.33 -15.58
N TRP A 71 -11.20 -6.41 -14.72
CA TRP A 71 -9.79 -6.30 -14.36
C TRP A 71 -9.47 -7.23 -13.20
N HIS A 72 -8.40 -8.00 -13.37
CA HIS A 72 -7.89 -8.93 -12.38
C HIS A 72 -6.39 -8.66 -12.17
N PRO A 73 -5.94 -8.19 -10.99
CA PRO A 73 -4.53 -8.07 -10.67
C PRO A 73 -3.82 -9.42 -10.83
N ALA A 74 -2.74 -9.43 -11.60
CA ALA A 74 -2.01 -10.65 -11.96
C ALA A 74 -0.63 -10.75 -11.30
N ARG A 75 -0.17 -9.68 -10.63
CA ARG A 75 1.12 -9.64 -9.94
C ARG A 75 0.96 -10.14 -8.50
N PRO A 76 2.03 -10.64 -7.86
CA PRO A 76 2.01 -10.93 -6.43
C PRO A 76 1.57 -9.71 -5.63
N GLY A 77 0.87 -9.96 -4.52
CA GLY A 77 0.56 -8.91 -3.57
C GLY A 77 1.83 -8.34 -2.92
N LEU A 78 1.75 -7.12 -2.42
CA LEU A 78 2.89 -6.34 -1.92
C LEU A 78 3.77 -7.11 -0.94
N LEU A 79 3.18 -7.81 0.04
CA LEU A 79 3.98 -8.54 1.04
C LEU A 79 4.74 -9.72 0.41
N ALA A 80 4.11 -10.45 -0.51
CA ALA A 80 4.77 -11.55 -1.23
C ALA A 80 5.88 -11.03 -2.15
N ASP A 81 5.69 -9.85 -2.75
CA ASP A 81 6.68 -9.21 -3.61
C ASP A 81 7.88 -8.66 -2.81
N LEU A 82 7.64 -8.15 -1.59
CA LEU A 82 8.71 -7.80 -0.64
C LEU A 82 9.49 -9.04 -0.21
N ASP A 83 8.78 -10.13 0.16
CA ASP A 83 9.38 -11.40 0.60
C ASP A 83 10.24 -12.06 -0.50
N ALA A 84 9.99 -11.74 -1.78
CA ALA A 84 10.82 -12.21 -2.90
C ALA A 84 12.25 -11.62 -2.90
N GLY A 85 12.52 -10.59 -2.09
CA GLY A 85 13.87 -10.11 -1.81
C GLY A 85 14.50 -9.21 -2.89
N HIS A 86 13.85 -9.04 -4.04
CA HIS A 86 14.41 -8.29 -5.18
C HIS A 86 14.64 -6.80 -4.89
N TYR A 87 13.93 -6.24 -3.91
CA TYR A 87 14.08 -4.84 -3.45
C TYR A 87 15.30 -4.61 -2.55
N PHE A 88 15.90 -5.69 -2.05
CA PHE A 88 16.95 -5.64 -1.03
C PHE A 88 18.30 -6.17 -1.53
N ALA A 89 18.34 -6.67 -2.77
CA ALA A 89 19.58 -7.02 -3.45
C ALA A 89 20.30 -5.75 -3.93
N ARG A 90 21.64 -5.73 -3.84
CA ARG A 90 22.50 -4.69 -4.41
C ARG A 90 22.90 -5.01 -5.84
#